data_AF-A0A0W0F3C7-F1
#
_entry.id   AF-A0A0W0F3C7-F1
#
_cell.length_a   1.000
_cell.length_b   1.000
_cell.length_c   1.000
_cell.angle_alpha   90.00
_cell.angle_beta   90.00
_cell.angle_gamma   90.00
#
_symmetry.space_group_name_H-M   'P 1'
#
loop_
_entity.id
_entity.type
_entity.pdbx_description
1 polymer ?
#
loop_
_entity_poly.entity_id
_entity_poly.type
_entity_poly.pdbx_seq_one_letter_code
_entity_poly.pdbx_strand_id
1 'polypeptide(L)'
;MSSQYAYLDIYAGDKAEYESRAESYAHTCSLLSKHAEVFGLPTSPDLLSSEQQDILRDVNKDDKPLLFTPPTPLLAGRITFELDTSPGLTKTRQNFISLCTGEKGFAKGAPNKKLHYLGCAMHRIVKGFVAQGGDCTRGDGSGGESIYGPKFASEKAGLQVSPVRGSLAMANSGGKNPNNTSQFFIVLTNDQKSLDKLKGKYVVFGRVKPEDADSEQVLQRLDEVGAAPGSKDEKPIVPVWIGDCGVC
;
A
#
# COMPACT_ATOMS: atom_id res chain seq x y z
N MET A 1 -5.37 -26.14 4.09
CA MET A 1 -6.04 -25.28 5.09
C MET A 1 -6.00 -23.87 4.54
N SER A 2 -7.13 -23.15 4.47
CA SER A 2 -7.13 -21.74 4.03
C SER A 2 -6.38 -20.91 5.07
N SER A 3 -5.37 -20.12 4.68
CA SER A 3 -4.72 -19.20 5.63
C SER A 3 -5.77 -18.20 6.16
N GLN A 4 -5.67 -17.91 7.46
CA GLN A 4 -6.50 -16.93 8.17
C GLN A 4 -5.93 -15.51 8.01
N TYR A 5 -4.68 -15.37 7.57
CA TYR A 5 -3.97 -14.10 7.54
C TYR A 5 -3.47 -13.74 6.15
N ALA A 6 -3.64 -12.49 5.78
CA ALA A 6 -3.09 -11.92 4.55
C ALA A 6 -2.35 -10.63 4.88
N TYR A 7 -1.29 -10.33 4.14
CA TYR A 7 -0.53 -9.11 4.32
C TYR A 7 -0.40 -8.32 3.02
N LEU A 8 -0.25 -7.00 3.17
CA LEU A 8 0.13 -6.08 2.09
C LEU A 8 1.32 -5.25 2.59
N ASP A 9 2.36 -5.13 1.78
CA ASP A 9 3.42 -4.15 2.00
C ASP A 9 3.06 -2.87 1.27
N ILE A 10 2.83 -1.82 2.04
CA ILE A 10 2.42 -0.52 1.53
C ILE A 10 3.67 0.29 1.25
N TYR A 11 3.76 0.80 0.02
CA TYR A 11 4.81 1.70 -0.41
C TYR A 11 4.21 3.07 -0.70
N ALA A 12 4.94 4.13 -0.38
CA ALA A 12 4.53 5.51 -0.61
C ALA A 12 5.73 6.39 -1.01
N GLY A 13 5.54 7.26 -2.00
CA GLY A 13 6.55 8.22 -2.48
C GLY A 13 6.76 8.20 -3.99
N ASP A 14 7.67 9.04 -4.47
CA ASP A 14 8.07 9.05 -5.88
C ASP A 14 9.19 8.03 -6.11
N LYS A 15 8.88 7.00 -6.92
CA LYS A 15 9.82 5.92 -7.22
C LYS A 15 11.03 6.40 -8.03
N ALA A 16 10.83 7.27 -9.00
CA ALA A 16 11.90 7.75 -9.87
C ALA A 16 12.84 8.69 -9.10
N GLU A 17 12.27 9.55 -8.26
CA GLU A 17 13.06 10.40 -7.37
C GLU A 17 13.87 9.54 -6.38
N TYR A 18 13.25 8.53 -5.77
CA TYR A 18 13.95 7.61 -4.87
C TYR A 18 15.11 6.90 -5.57
N GLU A 19 14.89 6.36 -6.78
CA GLU A 19 15.94 5.68 -7.56
C GLU A 19 17.11 6.62 -7.86
N SER A 20 16.84 7.84 -8.32
CA SER A 20 17.87 8.85 -8.59
C SER A 20 18.67 9.22 -7.32
N ARG A 21 17.98 9.40 -6.18
CA ARG A 21 18.63 9.69 -4.90
C ARG A 21 19.43 8.49 -4.40
N ALA A 22 18.93 7.27 -4.56
CA ALA A 22 19.63 6.05 -4.17
C ALA A 22 20.92 5.87 -4.97
N GLU A 23 20.90 6.15 -6.27
CA GLU A 23 22.10 6.14 -7.12
C GLU A 23 23.13 7.18 -6.66
N SER A 24 22.67 8.40 -6.36
CA SER A 24 23.54 9.48 -5.87
C SER A 24 24.17 9.16 -4.50
N TYR A 25 23.38 8.57 -3.60
CA TYR A 25 23.86 8.10 -2.30
C TYR A 25 24.85 6.94 -2.45
N ALA A 26 24.56 5.95 -3.30
CA ALA A 26 25.46 4.83 -3.59
C ALA A 26 26.78 5.30 -4.21
N HIS A 27 26.72 6.29 -5.09
CA HIS A 27 27.92 6.95 -5.64
C HIS A 27 28.76 7.59 -4.53
N THR A 28 28.11 8.31 -3.61
CA THR A 28 28.78 8.92 -2.45
C THR A 28 29.45 7.86 -1.55
N CYS A 29 28.75 6.76 -1.25
CA CYS A 29 29.32 5.63 -0.51
C CYS A 29 30.55 5.04 -1.23
N SER A 30 30.47 4.87 -2.56
CA SER A 30 31.59 4.35 -3.34
C SER A 30 32.80 5.27 -3.31
N LEU A 31 32.58 6.58 -3.48
CA LEU A 31 33.65 7.58 -3.42
C LEU A 31 34.28 7.64 -2.03
N LEU A 32 33.45 7.67 -0.97
CA LEU A 32 33.91 7.63 0.41
C LEU A 32 34.78 6.39 0.67
N SER A 33 34.32 5.21 0.27
CA SER A 33 35.07 3.96 0.50
C SER A 33 36.47 3.96 -0.14
N LYS A 34 36.66 4.66 -1.27
CA LYS A 34 37.96 4.75 -1.96
C LYS A 34 38.92 5.74 -1.30
N HIS A 35 38.39 6.72 -0.57
CA HIS A 35 39.14 7.88 -0.11
C HIS A 35 39.20 7.99 1.43
N ALA A 36 38.40 7.20 2.15
CA ALA A 36 38.28 7.29 3.60
C ALA A 36 39.59 7.06 4.33
N GLU A 37 40.38 6.05 3.95
CA GLU A 37 41.68 5.80 4.59
C GLU A 37 42.69 6.93 4.32
N VAL A 38 42.75 7.40 3.07
CA VAL A 38 43.70 8.43 2.61
C VAL A 38 43.50 9.76 3.33
N PHE A 39 42.25 10.15 3.55
CA PHE A 39 41.91 11.44 4.18
C PHE A 39 41.44 11.29 5.64
N GLY A 40 41.50 10.09 6.22
CA GLY A 40 41.04 9.82 7.59
C GLY A 40 39.54 10.11 7.80
N LEU A 41 38.70 9.78 6.82
CA LEU A 41 37.25 10.02 6.88
C LEU A 41 36.52 8.88 7.61
N PRO A 42 35.36 9.17 8.23
CA PRO A 42 34.38 8.17 8.64
C PRO A 42 34.00 7.18 7.52
N THR A 43 33.45 6.02 7.90
CA THR A 43 33.04 4.97 6.95
C THR A 43 31.62 5.13 6.41
N SER A 44 30.85 6.09 6.94
CA SER A 44 29.46 6.33 6.55
C SER A 44 29.24 7.79 6.14
N PRO A 45 28.55 8.09 5.03
CA PRO A 45 28.37 9.47 4.54
C PRO A 45 27.68 10.41 5.54
N ASP A 46 26.77 9.90 6.36
CA ASP A 46 25.99 10.67 7.35
C ASP A 46 26.81 11.10 8.58
N LEU A 47 28.01 10.53 8.75
CA LEU A 47 28.95 10.87 9.82
C LEU A 47 29.98 11.93 9.41
N LEU A 48 30.00 12.33 8.13
CA LEU A 48 30.95 13.32 7.62
C LEU A 48 30.58 14.73 8.08
N SER A 49 31.57 15.45 8.62
CA SER A 49 31.45 16.90 8.84
C SER A 49 31.31 17.64 7.51
N SER A 50 30.88 18.91 7.55
CA SER A 50 30.77 19.72 6.33
C SER A 50 32.10 19.83 5.58
N GLU A 51 33.21 19.99 6.30
CA GLU A 51 34.56 20.04 5.72
C GLU A 51 34.95 18.70 5.07
N GLN A 52 34.60 17.58 5.70
CA GLN A 52 34.86 16.24 5.14
C GLN A 52 34.00 15.95 3.91
N GLN A 53 32.78 16.50 3.85
CA GLN A 53 31.95 16.44 2.64
C GLN A 53 32.56 17.26 1.50
N ASP A 54 33.17 18.42 1.79
CA ASP A 54 33.85 19.23 0.78
C ASP A 54 35.06 18.49 0.18
N ILE A 55 35.83 17.76 1.00
CA ILE A 55 36.90 16.88 0.48
C ILE A 55 36.34 15.89 -0.54
N LEU A 56 35.18 15.26 -0.25
CA LEU A 56 34.55 14.35 -1.20
C LEU A 56 34.05 15.06 -2.46
N ARG A 57 33.54 16.29 -2.35
CA ARG A 57 33.13 17.09 -3.53
C ARG A 57 34.35 17.41 -4.41
N ASP A 58 35.48 17.75 -3.82
CA ASP A 58 36.71 18.09 -4.55
C ASP A 58 37.31 16.89 -5.29
N VAL A 59 37.21 15.69 -4.73
CA VAL A 59 37.70 14.45 -5.37
C VAL A 59 36.65 13.78 -6.26
N ASN A 60 35.41 14.26 -6.27
CA ASN A 60 34.36 13.76 -7.15
C ASN A 60 34.61 14.24 -8.58
N LYS A 61 35.23 13.36 -9.38
CA LYS A 61 35.50 13.63 -10.80
C LYS A 61 34.32 13.31 -11.72
N ASP A 62 33.32 12.63 -11.20
CA ASP A 62 32.09 12.34 -11.92
C ASP A 62 31.12 13.52 -11.67
N ASP A 63 30.51 14.10 -12.71
CA ASP A 63 29.47 15.15 -12.59
C ASP A 63 28.16 14.64 -11.93
N LYS A 64 28.22 13.50 -11.24
CA LYS A 64 27.10 12.92 -10.50
C LYS A 64 26.96 13.65 -9.16
N PRO A 65 25.73 14.02 -8.77
CA PRO A 65 25.49 14.66 -7.48
C PRO A 65 25.83 13.73 -6.32
N LEU A 66 26.35 14.30 -5.23
CA LEU A 66 26.59 13.59 -3.98
C LEU A 66 25.42 13.78 -3.01
N LEU A 67 25.04 12.70 -2.34
CA LEU A 67 24.08 12.70 -1.23
C LEU A 67 24.74 12.05 -0.03
N PHE A 68 24.75 12.78 1.09
CA PHE A 68 25.37 12.35 2.34
C PHE A 68 24.35 11.76 3.33
N THR A 69 23.07 11.83 3.00
CA THR A 69 21.99 11.26 3.80
C THR A 69 21.28 10.20 2.96
N PRO A 70 21.04 8.99 3.49
CA PRO A 70 20.33 7.96 2.75
C PRO A 70 18.93 8.46 2.35
N PRO A 71 18.44 8.10 1.15
CA PRO A 71 17.07 8.42 0.78
C PRO A 71 16.08 7.71 1.72
N THR A 72 14.97 8.39 2.03
CA THR A 72 13.87 7.79 2.80
C THR A 72 13.35 6.54 2.07
N PRO A 73 13.29 5.37 2.72
CA PRO A 73 12.75 4.16 2.11
C PRO A 73 11.30 4.35 1.66
N LEU A 74 10.95 3.79 0.50
CA LEU A 74 9.58 3.82 -0.02
C LEU A 74 8.61 2.92 0.75
N LEU A 75 9.11 1.88 1.45
CA LEU A 75 8.28 0.98 2.25
C LEU A 75 7.71 1.75 3.46
N ALA A 76 6.42 2.05 3.42
CA ALA A 76 5.68 2.65 4.52
C ALA A 76 5.35 1.63 5.62
N GLY A 77 5.41 0.33 5.31
CA GLY A 77 5.33 -0.78 6.26
C GLY A 77 4.40 -1.90 5.79
N ARG A 78 4.35 -2.98 6.57
CA ARG A 78 3.47 -4.13 6.34
C ARG A 78 2.19 -3.97 7.13
N ILE A 79 1.05 -4.19 6.47
CA ILE A 79 -0.24 -4.34 7.14
C ILE A 79 -0.67 -5.81 7.08
N THR A 80 -1.05 -6.38 8.22
CA THR A 80 -1.53 -7.77 8.32
C THR A 80 -3.00 -7.79 8.72
N PHE A 81 -3.80 -8.49 7.93
CA PHE A 81 -5.23 -8.66 8.15
C PHE A 81 -5.52 -10.07 8.68
N GLU A 82 -6.27 -10.13 9.78
CA GLU A 82 -7.04 -11.31 10.14
C GLU A 82 -8.31 -11.36 9.29
N LEU A 83 -8.48 -12.40 8.49
CA LEU A 83 -9.63 -12.60 7.63
C LEU A 83 -10.71 -13.41 8.36
N ASP A 84 -11.97 -13.00 8.23
CA ASP A 84 -13.10 -13.70 8.83
C ASP A 84 -13.28 -15.07 8.18
N THR A 85 -13.20 -16.12 9.01
CA THR A 85 -13.27 -17.50 8.54
C THR A 85 -14.67 -18.09 8.45
N SER A 86 -15.69 -17.29 8.75
CA SER A 86 -17.09 -17.72 8.74
C SER A 86 -17.51 -18.26 7.36
N PRO A 87 -18.31 -19.34 7.29
CA PRO A 87 -18.72 -19.94 6.01
C PRO A 87 -19.41 -18.95 5.08
N GLY A 88 -20.14 -17.99 5.64
CA GLY A 88 -20.84 -16.93 4.91
C GLY A 88 -19.94 -15.90 4.23
N LEU A 89 -18.61 -15.97 4.35
CA LEU A 89 -17.65 -15.05 3.71
C LEU A 89 -16.63 -15.77 2.81
N THR A 90 -16.91 -17.03 2.46
CA THR A 90 -15.96 -17.89 1.75
C THR A 90 -15.57 -17.30 0.39
N LYS A 91 -16.51 -16.75 -0.38
CA LYS A 91 -16.19 -16.20 -1.71
C LYS A 91 -15.39 -14.91 -1.60
N THR A 92 -15.77 -14.03 -0.69
CA THR A 92 -15.07 -12.75 -0.48
C THR A 92 -13.65 -12.98 -0.01
N ARG A 93 -13.46 -13.85 1.00
CA ARG A 93 -12.13 -14.22 1.51
C ARG A 93 -11.27 -14.87 0.44
N GLN A 94 -11.80 -15.86 -0.28
CA GLN A 94 -11.03 -16.56 -1.31
C GLN A 94 -10.64 -15.64 -2.47
N ASN A 95 -11.52 -14.70 -2.86
CA ASN A 95 -11.19 -13.68 -3.84
C ASN A 95 -9.99 -12.84 -3.40
N PHE A 96 -10.03 -12.30 -2.18
CA PHE A 96 -8.94 -11.47 -1.65
C PHE A 96 -7.63 -12.26 -1.52
N ILE A 97 -7.66 -13.47 -0.96
CA ILE A 97 -6.47 -14.33 -0.82
C ILE A 97 -5.84 -14.63 -2.18
N SER A 98 -6.64 -15.08 -3.15
CA SER A 98 -6.13 -15.41 -4.48
C SER A 98 -5.58 -14.19 -5.22
N LEU A 99 -6.11 -12.99 -4.95
CA LEU A 99 -5.57 -11.72 -5.45
C LEU A 99 -4.31 -11.30 -4.69
N CYS A 100 -4.10 -11.69 -3.43
CA CYS A 100 -2.84 -11.49 -2.73
C CYS A 100 -1.75 -12.44 -3.25
N THR A 101 -2.08 -13.68 -3.61
CA THR A 101 -1.10 -14.68 -4.09
C THR A 101 -0.85 -14.63 -5.59
N GLY A 102 -1.77 -14.05 -6.37
CA GLY A 102 -1.69 -14.03 -7.83
C GLY A 102 -1.94 -15.39 -8.51
N GLU A 103 -2.43 -16.39 -7.77
CA GLU A 103 -2.53 -17.80 -8.22
C GLU A 103 -3.53 -18.03 -9.36
N LYS A 104 -4.41 -17.05 -9.63
CA LYS A 104 -5.50 -17.19 -10.62
C LYS A 104 -5.14 -16.68 -12.02
N GLY A 105 -3.89 -16.28 -12.24
CA GLY A 105 -3.40 -15.90 -13.56
C GLY A 105 -3.92 -14.54 -14.02
N PHE A 106 -4.56 -14.50 -15.19
CA PHE A 106 -4.96 -13.27 -15.86
C PHE A 106 -6.48 -13.02 -15.81
N ALA A 107 -6.86 -11.75 -15.78
CA ALA A 107 -8.26 -11.32 -15.83
C ALA A 107 -8.89 -11.67 -17.18
N LYS A 108 -10.15 -12.12 -17.19
CA LYS A 108 -10.87 -12.47 -18.41
C LYS A 108 -11.23 -11.25 -19.23
N GLY A 109 -11.66 -10.17 -18.57
CA GLY A 109 -12.03 -8.89 -19.20
C GLY A 109 -10.85 -8.00 -19.57
N ALA A 110 -9.64 -8.33 -19.09
CA ALA A 110 -8.40 -7.63 -19.41
C ALA A 110 -7.23 -8.64 -19.50
N PRO A 111 -7.07 -9.39 -20.60
CA PRO A 111 -6.16 -10.54 -20.70
C PRO A 111 -4.68 -10.23 -20.40
N ASN A 112 -4.25 -8.98 -20.55
CA ASN A 112 -2.88 -8.54 -20.25
C ASN A 112 -2.68 -8.12 -18.78
N LYS A 113 -3.70 -8.25 -17.93
CA LYS A 113 -3.68 -7.84 -16.53
C LYS A 113 -3.79 -9.07 -15.64
N LYS A 114 -2.88 -9.20 -14.68
CA LYS A 114 -2.89 -10.30 -13.71
C LYS A 114 -3.96 -10.04 -12.64
N LEU A 115 -4.59 -11.12 -12.18
CA LEU A 115 -5.42 -11.10 -10.97
C LEU A 115 -4.49 -11.15 -9.75
N HIS A 116 -3.81 -10.03 -9.47
CA HIS A 116 -2.81 -9.91 -8.42
C HIS A 116 -2.77 -8.47 -7.88
N TYR A 117 -2.66 -8.30 -6.56
CA TYR A 117 -2.53 -7.00 -5.91
C TYR A 117 -1.12 -6.40 -5.98
N LEU A 118 -0.08 -7.19 -6.24
CA LEU A 118 1.27 -6.69 -6.42
C LEU A 118 1.32 -5.59 -7.49
N GLY A 119 1.79 -4.41 -7.11
CA GLY A 119 1.89 -3.22 -7.94
C GLY A 119 0.58 -2.44 -8.09
N CYS A 120 -0.52 -2.86 -7.48
CA CYS A 120 -1.78 -2.11 -7.53
C CYS A 120 -1.67 -0.79 -6.75
N ALA A 121 -2.20 0.28 -7.32
CA ALA A 121 -2.28 1.57 -6.66
C ALA A 121 -3.37 1.59 -5.57
N MET A 122 -3.06 2.27 -4.47
CA MET A 122 -4.06 2.80 -3.53
C MET A 122 -4.57 4.12 -4.11
N HIS A 123 -5.42 3.99 -5.13
CA HIS A 123 -5.80 5.08 -6.03
C HIS A 123 -6.69 6.15 -5.37
N ARG A 124 -7.26 5.86 -4.20
CA ARG A 124 -8.10 6.79 -3.45
C ARG A 124 -7.79 6.67 -1.96
N ILE A 125 -7.33 7.75 -1.33
CA ILE A 125 -7.13 7.80 0.12
C ILE A 125 -7.69 9.11 0.64
N VAL A 126 -8.67 9.03 1.53
CA VAL A 126 -9.32 10.19 2.13
C VAL A 126 -9.00 10.22 3.61
N LYS A 127 -8.33 11.29 4.04
CA LYS A 127 -7.93 11.49 5.42
C LYS A 127 -9.14 11.45 6.36
N GLY A 128 -9.03 10.74 7.47
CA GLY A 128 -10.08 10.52 8.45
C GLY A 128 -11.23 9.65 7.92
N PHE A 129 -11.04 8.87 6.86
CA PHE A 129 -12.10 8.01 6.30
C PHE A 129 -11.60 6.63 5.84
N VAL A 130 -11.05 6.51 4.63
CA VAL A 130 -10.69 5.21 4.05
C VAL A 130 -9.48 5.32 3.10
N ALA A 131 -8.71 4.24 3.00
CA ALA A 131 -7.75 4.01 1.92
C ALA A 131 -8.27 2.88 1.02
N GLN A 132 -8.47 3.16 -0.27
CA GLN A 132 -9.04 2.27 -1.27
C GLN A 132 -8.02 1.92 -2.35
N GLY A 133 -7.99 0.65 -2.71
CA GLY A 133 -7.09 0.08 -3.72
C GLY A 133 -7.67 -1.17 -4.36
N GLY A 134 -6.79 -1.99 -4.92
CA GLY A 134 -7.16 -3.29 -5.49
C GLY A 134 -7.79 -3.23 -6.88
N ASP A 135 -7.71 -2.10 -7.59
CA ASP A 135 -8.02 -2.07 -9.03
C ASP A 135 -6.83 -2.66 -9.81
N CYS A 136 -6.87 -3.98 -10.03
CA CYS A 136 -5.79 -4.73 -10.67
C CYS A 136 -5.79 -4.63 -12.21
N THR A 137 -6.77 -3.95 -12.81
CA THR A 137 -6.87 -3.86 -14.28
C THR A 137 -6.50 -2.46 -14.79
N ARG A 138 -7.01 -1.40 -14.16
CA ARG A 138 -6.82 -0.01 -14.59
C ARG A 138 -6.02 0.83 -13.60
N GLY A 139 -6.11 0.51 -12.31
CA GLY A 139 -5.39 1.21 -11.25
C GLY A 139 -5.92 2.61 -10.91
N ASP A 140 -7.10 2.99 -11.43
CA ASP A 140 -7.68 4.33 -11.24
C ASP A 140 -9.06 4.30 -10.53
N GLY A 141 -9.54 3.11 -10.16
CA GLY A 141 -10.82 2.90 -9.50
C GLY A 141 -11.97 2.60 -10.47
N SER A 142 -11.76 2.73 -11.79
CA SER A 142 -12.77 2.38 -12.80
C SER A 142 -12.72 0.91 -13.23
N GLY A 143 -11.73 0.15 -12.76
CA GLY A 143 -11.51 -1.25 -13.12
C GLY A 143 -11.69 -2.24 -11.97
N GLY A 144 -10.84 -3.26 -11.99
CA GLY A 144 -10.88 -4.44 -11.14
C GLY A 144 -11.72 -5.58 -11.70
N GLU A 145 -11.30 -6.80 -11.39
CA GLU A 145 -12.00 -8.04 -11.76
C GLU A 145 -11.83 -9.06 -10.63
N SER A 146 -12.91 -9.77 -10.29
CA SER A 146 -12.81 -10.85 -9.28
C SER A 146 -12.22 -12.12 -9.89
N ILE A 147 -11.75 -13.02 -9.05
CA ILE A 147 -11.29 -14.34 -9.51
C ILE A 147 -12.40 -15.21 -10.14
N TYR A 148 -13.66 -14.79 -9.98
CA TYR A 148 -14.83 -15.47 -10.52
C TYR A 148 -15.29 -14.87 -11.87
N GLY A 149 -14.59 -13.84 -12.37
CA GLY A 149 -14.98 -13.05 -13.54
C GLY A 149 -15.29 -11.59 -13.16
N PRO A 150 -16.08 -10.86 -13.99
CA PRO A 150 -16.25 -9.40 -13.85
C PRO A 150 -16.66 -8.94 -12.44
N LYS A 151 -17.57 -9.69 -11.79
CA LYS A 151 -18.09 -9.36 -10.46
C LYS A 151 -18.67 -10.58 -9.76
N PHE A 152 -18.81 -10.52 -8.44
CA PHE A 152 -19.55 -11.49 -7.63
C PHE A 152 -20.49 -10.80 -6.64
N ALA A 153 -21.54 -11.50 -6.19
CA ALA A 153 -22.55 -10.96 -5.29
C ALA A 153 -22.00 -10.73 -3.87
N SER A 154 -22.51 -9.72 -3.18
CA SER A 154 -22.17 -9.47 -1.78
C SER A 154 -22.69 -10.55 -0.85
N GLU A 155 -21.82 -11.00 0.05
CA GLU A 155 -22.14 -11.98 1.06
C GLU A 155 -22.77 -11.30 2.29
N LYS A 156 -24.00 -11.70 2.65
CA LYS A 156 -24.82 -11.04 3.69
C LYS A 156 -24.14 -10.98 5.06
N ALA A 157 -23.34 -11.99 5.41
CA ALA A 157 -22.63 -12.05 6.68
C ALA A 157 -21.75 -10.81 6.90
N GLY A 158 -20.95 -10.40 5.90
CA GLY A 158 -20.10 -9.22 6.01
C GLY A 158 -20.84 -7.89 5.94
N LEU A 159 -22.06 -7.85 5.38
CA LEU A 159 -22.90 -6.64 5.41
C LEU A 159 -23.46 -6.38 6.82
N GLN A 160 -23.52 -7.39 7.69
CA GLN A 160 -24.03 -7.25 9.06
C GLN A 160 -22.94 -6.82 10.05
N VAL A 161 -21.67 -6.94 9.66
CA VAL A 161 -20.53 -6.53 10.48
C VAL A 161 -20.41 -5.00 10.45
N SER A 162 -20.33 -4.39 11.63
CA SER A 162 -20.11 -2.94 11.73
C SER A 162 -18.62 -2.65 11.53
N PRO A 163 -18.25 -1.79 10.56
CA PRO A 163 -16.85 -1.44 10.34
C PRO A 163 -16.31 -0.61 11.51
N VAL A 164 -15.02 -0.81 11.77
CA VAL A 164 -14.19 -0.05 12.73
C VAL A 164 -12.85 0.29 12.06
N ARG A 165 -12.04 1.18 12.65
CA ARG A 165 -10.67 1.41 12.16
C ARG A 165 -9.90 0.09 11.98
N GLY A 166 -9.16 -0.01 10.89
CA GLY A 166 -8.42 -1.21 10.49
C GLY A 166 -9.29 -2.30 9.86
N SER A 167 -10.61 -2.12 9.74
CA SER A 167 -11.47 -3.06 9.01
C SER A 167 -11.12 -3.09 7.53
N LEU A 168 -11.13 -4.30 6.95
CA LEU A 168 -10.97 -4.57 5.54
C LEU A 168 -12.33 -4.90 4.93
N ALA A 169 -12.73 -4.15 3.90
CA ALA A 169 -14.05 -4.30 3.28
C ALA A 169 -13.99 -4.18 1.76
N MET A 170 -14.93 -4.84 1.07
CA MET A 170 -15.03 -4.77 -0.39
C MET A 170 -15.55 -3.42 -0.82
N ALA A 171 -14.87 -2.79 -1.78
CA ALA A 171 -15.42 -1.64 -2.49
C ALA A 171 -16.41 -2.12 -3.54
N ASN A 172 -17.51 -1.39 -3.70
CA ASN A 172 -18.53 -1.67 -4.71
C ASN A 172 -19.13 -0.36 -5.24
N SER A 173 -19.80 -0.44 -6.39
CA SER A 173 -20.46 0.71 -7.03
C SER A 173 -21.82 1.07 -6.42
N GLY A 174 -22.17 0.52 -5.25
CA GLY A 174 -23.46 0.70 -4.60
C GLY A 174 -24.64 0.06 -5.35
N GLY A 175 -25.86 0.48 -5.00
CA GLY A 175 -27.12 0.03 -5.62
C GLY A 175 -27.87 -1.05 -4.82
N LYS A 176 -29.03 -1.48 -5.34
CA LYS A 176 -29.93 -2.44 -4.66
C LYS A 176 -29.32 -3.84 -4.50
N ASN A 177 -28.44 -4.24 -5.43
CA ASN A 177 -27.74 -5.52 -5.43
C ASN A 177 -26.22 -5.26 -5.54
N PRO A 178 -25.53 -4.96 -4.42
CA PRO A 178 -24.12 -4.63 -4.45
C PRO A 178 -23.31 -5.84 -4.92
N ASN A 179 -22.47 -5.60 -5.93
CA ASN A 179 -21.55 -6.60 -6.47
C ASN A 179 -20.12 -6.12 -6.29
N ASN A 180 -19.22 -7.06 -6.04
CA ASN A 180 -17.83 -6.82 -5.71
C ASN A 180 -16.93 -7.29 -6.85
N THR A 181 -15.76 -6.67 -6.98
CA THR A 181 -14.71 -7.02 -7.95
C THR A 181 -13.43 -7.40 -7.20
N SER A 182 -12.27 -6.87 -7.59
CA SER A 182 -11.02 -6.95 -6.82
C SER A 182 -10.83 -5.77 -5.86
N GLN A 183 -11.58 -4.68 -6.01
CA GLN A 183 -11.34 -3.47 -5.21
C GLN A 183 -11.78 -3.64 -3.76
N PHE A 184 -10.99 -3.08 -2.85
CA PHE A 184 -11.22 -3.08 -1.41
C PHE A 184 -10.87 -1.72 -0.81
N PHE A 185 -11.30 -1.49 0.42
CA PHE A 185 -10.81 -0.38 1.23
C PHE A 185 -10.50 -0.81 2.66
N ILE A 186 -9.60 -0.05 3.27
CA ILE A 186 -9.21 -0.13 4.68
C ILE A 186 -9.80 1.08 5.38
N VAL A 187 -10.46 0.87 6.51
CA VAL A 187 -11.05 1.95 7.30
C VAL A 187 -9.98 2.66 8.11
N LEU A 188 -9.85 3.97 7.95
CA LEU A 188 -8.85 4.80 8.62
C LEU A 188 -9.44 5.63 9.78
N THR A 189 -10.73 5.50 10.08
CA THR A 189 -11.40 6.40 11.01
C THR A 189 -11.97 5.70 12.23
N ASN A 190 -11.95 6.41 13.36
CA ASN A 190 -12.70 6.07 14.57
C ASN A 190 -13.95 6.97 14.73
N ASP A 191 -14.17 7.94 13.83
CA ASP A 191 -15.33 8.82 13.90
C ASP A 191 -16.61 8.06 13.57
N GLN A 192 -17.53 8.00 14.54
CA GLN A 192 -18.78 7.23 14.42
C GLN A 192 -19.63 7.69 13.24
N LYS A 193 -19.69 9.00 12.95
CA LYS A 193 -20.49 9.52 11.83
C LYS A 193 -19.97 9.02 10.48
N SER A 194 -18.66 8.87 10.36
CA SER A 194 -18.02 8.34 9.15
C SER A 194 -18.20 6.83 9.04
N LEU A 195 -18.12 6.09 10.16
CA LEU A 195 -18.41 4.65 10.20
C LEU A 195 -19.87 4.33 9.84
N ASP A 196 -20.83 5.15 10.30
CA ASP A 196 -22.25 4.98 10.00
C ASP A 196 -22.54 5.12 8.49
N LYS A 197 -21.72 5.88 7.74
CA LYS A 197 -21.84 5.96 6.27
C LYS A 197 -21.52 4.65 5.57
N LEU A 198 -20.73 3.78 6.19
CA LEU A 198 -20.25 2.51 5.63
C LEU A 198 -21.11 1.31 6.07
N LYS A 199 -21.71 1.39 7.27
CA LYS A 199 -22.48 0.31 7.88
C LYS A 199 -23.57 -0.23 6.95
N GLY A 200 -23.60 -1.55 6.76
CA GLY A 200 -24.62 -2.24 5.96
C GLY A 200 -24.44 -2.16 4.44
N LYS A 201 -23.44 -1.43 3.93
CA LYS A 201 -23.28 -1.17 2.49
C LYS A 201 -22.13 -1.96 1.84
N TYR A 202 -21.14 -2.34 2.64
CA TYR A 202 -19.92 -2.98 2.18
C TYR A 202 -19.69 -4.26 2.96
N VAL A 203 -19.23 -5.30 2.27
CA VAL A 203 -18.91 -6.58 2.90
C VAL A 203 -17.61 -6.38 3.67
N VAL A 204 -17.68 -6.33 5.00
CA VAL A 204 -16.49 -6.40 5.87
C VAL A 204 -16.10 -7.87 6.00
N PHE A 205 -14.83 -8.20 5.75
CA PHE A 205 -14.38 -9.59 5.69
C PHE A 205 -13.02 -9.84 6.35
N GLY A 206 -12.47 -8.83 7.01
CA GLY A 206 -11.27 -8.95 7.81
C GLY A 206 -10.97 -7.66 8.54
N ARG A 207 -9.89 -7.66 9.32
CA ARG A 207 -9.41 -6.48 10.04
C ARG A 207 -7.94 -6.62 10.41
N VAL A 208 -7.28 -5.50 10.64
CA VAL A 208 -6.03 -5.46 11.41
C VAL A 208 -6.30 -5.93 12.84
N LYS A 209 -5.37 -6.68 13.43
CA LYS A 209 -5.45 -7.04 14.84
C LYS A 209 -5.27 -5.79 15.70
N PRO A 210 -6.13 -5.53 16.70
CA PRO A 210 -6.00 -4.34 17.55
C PRO A 210 -4.63 -4.16 18.21
N GLU A 211 -3.93 -5.25 18.50
CA GLU A 211 -2.60 -5.28 19.11
C GLU A 211 -1.42 -5.17 18.12
N ASP A 212 -1.68 -5.18 16.80
CA ASP A 212 -0.64 -5.05 15.78
C ASP A 212 -0.24 -3.58 15.60
N ALA A 213 0.74 -3.17 16.40
CA ALA A 213 1.27 -1.81 16.42
C ALA A 213 1.96 -1.41 15.10
N ASP A 214 2.50 -2.36 14.34
CA ASP A 214 3.14 -2.08 13.06
C ASP A 214 2.08 -1.78 12.00
N SER A 215 1.04 -2.59 11.93
CA SER A 215 -0.11 -2.33 11.05
C SER A 215 -0.81 -1.02 11.40
N GLU A 216 -0.96 -0.68 12.69
CA GLU A 216 -1.56 0.58 13.14
C GLU A 216 -0.74 1.80 12.69
N GLN A 217 0.59 1.73 12.73
CA GLN A 217 1.46 2.77 12.18
C GLN A 217 1.26 2.94 10.67
N VAL A 218 1.07 1.84 9.93
CA VAL A 218 0.77 1.90 8.49
C VAL A 218 -0.59 2.56 8.23
N LEU A 219 -1.61 2.27 9.05
CA LEU A 219 -2.91 2.96 8.96
C LEU A 219 -2.77 4.47 9.19
N GLN A 220 -1.94 4.89 10.15
CA GLN A 220 -1.66 6.30 10.39
C GLN A 220 -0.95 6.94 9.17
N ARG A 221 0.11 6.31 8.65
CA ARG A 221 0.86 6.82 7.48
C ARG A 221 -0.04 6.93 6.24
N LEU A 222 -0.90 5.94 6.00
CA LEU A 222 -1.91 5.99 4.94
C LEU A 222 -2.85 7.20 5.11
N ASP A 223 -3.30 7.48 6.33
CA ASP A 223 -4.17 8.62 6.62
C ASP A 223 -3.47 9.97 6.41
N GLU A 224 -2.20 10.08 6.77
CA GLU A 224 -1.37 11.27 6.62
C GLU A 224 -1.16 11.67 5.16
N VAL A 225 -1.00 10.68 4.27
CA VAL A 225 -0.86 10.91 2.81
C VAL A 225 -2.20 11.02 2.08
N GLY A 226 -3.32 10.88 2.80
CA GLY A 226 -4.66 11.00 2.24
C GLY A 226 -5.00 12.43 1.80
N ALA A 227 -5.84 12.54 0.78
CA ALA A 227 -6.44 13.80 0.40
C ALA A 227 -7.28 14.38 1.55
N ALA A 228 -7.34 15.70 1.60
CA ALA A 228 -8.27 16.39 2.49
C ALA A 228 -9.73 15.98 2.18
N PRO A 229 -10.59 15.81 3.19
CA PRO A 229 -12.01 15.50 2.98
C PRO A 229 -12.68 16.49 2.02
N GLY A 230 -13.37 15.97 1.00
CA GLY A 230 -14.08 16.77 0.00
C GLY A 230 -13.21 17.28 -1.15
N SER A 231 -11.96 16.81 -1.29
CA SER A 231 -11.19 17.04 -2.51
C SER A 231 -11.87 16.41 -3.73
N LYS A 232 -11.60 16.95 -4.93
CA LYS A 232 -12.29 16.52 -6.16
C LYS A 232 -11.87 15.13 -6.65
N ASP A 233 -10.63 14.74 -6.42
CA ASP A 233 -10.04 13.50 -6.94
C ASP A 233 -9.82 12.44 -5.86
N GLU A 234 -9.82 12.82 -4.58
CA GLU A 234 -9.62 11.95 -3.42
C GLU A 234 -8.34 11.07 -3.53
N LYS A 235 -7.36 11.52 -4.32
CA LYS A 235 -6.08 10.84 -4.56
C LYS A 235 -5.08 11.16 -3.46
N PRO A 236 -4.19 10.21 -3.09
CA PRO A 236 -3.14 10.52 -2.13
C PRO A 236 -2.19 11.60 -2.64
N ILE A 237 -1.60 12.36 -1.71
CA ILE A 237 -0.70 13.48 -2.02
C ILE A 237 0.65 13.04 -2.60
N VAL A 238 0.98 11.76 -2.44
CA VAL A 238 2.10 11.06 -3.08
C VAL A 238 1.59 9.74 -3.63
N PRO A 239 2.24 9.14 -4.65
CA PRO A 239 1.89 7.79 -5.10
C PRO A 239 1.93 6.78 -3.95
N VAL A 240 0.91 5.94 -3.83
CA VAL A 240 0.84 4.84 -2.86
C VAL A 240 0.45 3.55 -3.58
N TRP A 241 1.15 2.46 -3.32
CA TRP A 241 0.89 1.17 -3.97
C TRP A 241 1.22 -0.01 -3.05
N ILE A 242 0.73 -1.18 -3.45
CA ILE A 242 1.05 -2.46 -2.82
C ILE A 242 2.34 -2.97 -3.45
N GLY A 243 3.46 -2.88 -2.72
CA GLY A 243 4.78 -3.29 -3.21
C GLY A 243 5.07 -4.77 -3.03
N ASP A 244 4.40 -5.44 -2.10
CA ASP A 244 4.37 -6.89 -1.94
C ASP A 244 3.05 -7.33 -1.28
N CYS A 245 2.64 -8.58 -1.47
CA CYS A 245 1.44 -9.11 -0.83
C CYS A 245 1.43 -10.63 -0.79
N GLY A 246 0.68 -11.20 0.16
CA GLY A 246 0.54 -12.65 0.26
C GLY A 246 -0.30 -13.10 1.45
N VAL A 247 -0.14 -14.38 1.79
CA VAL A 247 -0.72 -15.00 2.99
C VAL A 247 0.37 -15.39 3.97
N CYS A 248 0.03 -15.46 5.26
CA CYS A 248 0.94 -15.89 6.33
C CYS A 248 0.29 -16.94 7.24
#